data_AF-A0A2D5VT08-F1
#
_entry.id   AF-A0A2D5VT08-F1
#
_cell.length_a   1.000
_cell.length_b   1.000
_cell.length_c   1.000
_cell.angle_alpha   90.00
_cell.angle_beta   90.00
_cell.angle_gamma   90.00
#
_symmetry.space_group_name_H-M   'P 1'
#
loop_
_entity.id
_entity.type
_entity.pdbx_description
1 polymer ?
#
loop_
_entity_poly.entity_id
_entity_poly.type
_entity_poly.pdbx_seq_one_letter_code
_entity_poly.pdbx_strand_id
1 'polypeptide(L)'
;MMHSHALNPSKIRAAAHRAMALAALRSKSSLTVRLNRYNHHRAIQRALEAQANVCDWLENLEGDAWADACEEIATALKAKEVNHA
;
A
#
# COMPACT_ATOMS: atom_id res chain seq x y z
N MET A 1 12.21 26.37 -15.25
CA MET A 1 12.08 24.94 -14.89
C MET A 1 11.61 24.88 -13.44
N MET A 2 10.29 24.78 -13.24
CA MET A 2 9.68 24.75 -11.91
C MET A 2 9.68 23.29 -11.46
N HIS A 3 10.65 22.90 -10.63
CA HIS A 3 10.53 21.67 -9.84
C HIS A 3 9.47 21.93 -8.78
N SER A 4 8.20 21.75 -9.15
CA SER A 4 7.08 21.84 -8.22
C SER A 4 7.41 20.97 -7.01
N HIS A 5 7.12 21.49 -5.82
CA HIS A 5 7.19 20.81 -4.53
C HIS A 5 6.26 19.60 -4.50
N ALA A 6 6.56 18.58 -5.31
CA ALA A 6 5.78 17.38 -5.43
C ALA A 6 5.86 16.67 -4.09
N LEU A 7 4.73 16.64 -3.39
CA LEU A 7 4.51 15.78 -2.24
C LEU A 7 5.08 14.40 -2.60
N ASN A 8 6.05 13.92 -1.81
CA ASN A 8 6.75 12.67 -2.08
C ASN A 8 5.72 11.58 -2.47
N PRO A 9 5.79 10.99 -3.67
CA PRO A 9 4.80 10.04 -4.16
C PRO A 9 4.54 8.90 -3.19
N SER A 10 5.58 8.46 -2.47
CA SER A 10 5.48 7.44 -1.42
C SER A 10 4.50 7.82 -0.31
N LYS A 11 4.57 9.07 0.17
CA LYS A 11 3.72 9.59 1.25
C LYS A 11 2.27 9.71 0.80
N ILE A 12 2.03 10.15 -0.44
CA ILE A 12 0.68 10.22 -1.01
C ILE A 12 0.08 8.81 -1.09
N ARG A 13 0.84 7.85 -1.62
CA ARG A 13 0.39 6.48 -1.81
C ARG A 13 0.15 5.76 -0.46
N ALA A 14 1.03 5.95 0.52
CA ALA A 14 0.82 5.48 1.89
C ALA A 14 -0.46 6.09 2.51
N ALA A 15 -0.71 7.39 2.30
CA ALA A 15 -1.94 8.03 2.74
C ALA A 15 -3.20 7.48 2.03
N ALA A 16 -3.11 7.17 0.74
CA ALA A 16 -4.20 6.54 -0.01
C ALA A 16 -4.56 5.14 0.56
N HIS A 17 -3.57 4.31 0.87
CA HIS A 17 -3.82 3.01 1.52
C HIS A 17 -4.42 3.14 2.92
N ARG A 18 -4.05 4.17 3.69
CA ARG A 18 -4.75 4.47 4.97
C ARG A 18 -6.22 4.79 4.75
N ALA A 19 -6.53 5.63 3.76
CA ALA A 19 -7.91 5.98 3.44
C ALA A 19 -8.71 4.75 3.00
N MET A 20 -8.14 3.90 2.13
CA MET A 20 -8.76 2.64 1.70
C MET A 20 -8.98 1.66 2.87
N ALA A 21 -8.03 1.55 3.79
CA ALA A 21 -8.18 0.73 4.99
C ALA A 21 -9.37 1.20 5.86
N LEU A 22 -9.50 2.52 6.07
CA LEU A 22 -10.63 3.09 6.82
C LEU A 22 -11.96 2.90 6.09
N ALA A 23 -11.97 3.03 4.75
CA ALA A 23 -13.15 2.76 3.94
C ALA A 23 -13.58 1.28 4.05
N ALA A 24 -12.63 0.34 4.09
CA ALA A 24 -12.92 -1.08 4.28
C ALA A 24 -13.66 -1.36 5.60
N LEU A 25 -13.24 -0.71 6.71
CA LEU A 25 -13.92 -0.82 8.00
C LEU A 25 -15.36 -0.27 7.98
N ARG A 26 -15.59 0.78 7.18
CA ARG A 26 -16.91 1.41 7.01
C ARG A 26 -17.83 0.68 6.04
N SER A 27 -17.31 -0.26 5.26
CA SER A 27 -18.11 -1.02 4.31
C SER A 27 -19.10 -1.97 5.01
N LYS A 28 -20.18 -2.32 4.31
CA LYS A 28 -21.27 -3.16 4.83
C LYS A 28 -21.07 -4.67 4.60
N SER A 29 -19.87 -5.10 4.20
CA SER A 29 -19.55 -6.53 4.04
C SER A 29 -19.41 -7.22 5.40
N SER A 30 -19.31 -8.56 5.39
CA SER A 30 -19.07 -9.34 6.61
C SER A 30 -17.80 -8.90 7.34
N LEU A 31 -17.78 -9.11 8.67
CA LEU A 31 -16.69 -8.68 9.54
C LEU A 31 -15.33 -9.20 9.05
N THR A 32 -15.26 -10.48 8.73
CA THR A 32 -14.06 -11.14 8.21
C THR A 32 -13.54 -10.47 6.95
N VAL A 33 -14.43 -10.14 6.00
CA VAL A 33 -14.05 -9.48 4.74
C VAL A 33 -13.51 -8.08 4.99
N ARG A 34 -14.14 -7.31 5.88
CA ARG A 34 -13.65 -5.95 6.23
C ARG A 34 -12.29 -6.00 6.89
N LEU A 35 -12.09 -6.94 7.82
CA LEU A 35 -10.84 -7.06 8.57
C LEU A 35 -9.69 -7.49 7.65
N ASN A 36 -9.95 -8.42 6.73
CA ASN A 36 -8.97 -8.83 5.73
C ASN A 36 -8.55 -7.66 4.82
N ARG A 37 -9.51 -6.90 4.27
CA ARG A 37 -9.22 -5.72 3.43
C ARG A 37 -8.49 -4.61 4.20
N TYR A 38 -8.88 -4.38 5.45
CA TYR A 38 -8.19 -3.43 6.33
C TYR A 38 -6.73 -3.84 6.54
N ASN A 39 -6.50 -5.11 6.91
CA ASN A 39 -5.15 -5.63 7.15
C ASN A 39 -4.29 -5.56 5.89
N HIS A 40 -4.84 -5.96 4.73
CA HIS A 40 -4.17 -5.86 3.43
C HIS A 40 -3.67 -4.44 3.14
N HIS A 41 -4.55 -3.43 3.20
CA HIS A 41 -4.14 -2.05 2.94
C HIS A 41 -3.18 -1.49 4.01
N ARG A 42 -3.33 -1.86 5.28
CA ARG A 42 -2.40 -1.46 6.34
C ARG A 42 -1.02 -2.07 6.18
N ALA A 43 -0.94 -3.30 5.68
CA ALA A 43 0.34 -3.98 5.46
C ALA A 43 1.13 -3.29 4.34
N ILE A 44 0.47 -2.95 3.23
CA ILE A 44 1.07 -2.17 2.14
C ILE A 44 1.51 -0.79 2.63
N GLN A 45 0.66 -0.06 3.37
CA GLN A 45 1.05 1.24 3.92
C GLN A 45 2.29 1.15 4.83
N ARG A 46 2.37 0.15 5.71
CA ARG A 46 3.55 -0.02 6.58
C ARG A 46 4.80 -0.34 5.76
N ALA A 47 4.69 -1.16 4.72
CA ALA A 47 5.81 -1.46 3.82
C ALA A 47 6.32 -0.20 3.11
N LEU A 48 5.41 0.63 2.60
CA LEU A 48 5.73 1.90 1.94
C LEU A 48 6.38 2.92 2.90
N GLU A 49 6.05 2.88 4.18
CA GLU A 49 6.67 3.76 5.17
C GLU A 49 8.00 3.24 5.73
N ALA A 50 8.19 1.92 5.71
CA ALA A 50 9.42 1.29 6.17
C ALA A 50 10.56 1.42 5.15
N GLN A 51 10.23 1.54 3.86
CA GLN A 51 11.23 1.76 2.83
C GLN A 51 11.70 3.24 2.88
N ALA A 52 12.98 3.46 3.15
CA ALA A 52 13.57 4.80 3.25
C ALA A 52 13.85 5.45 1.87
N ASN A 53 14.01 4.65 0.80
CA ASN A 53 14.35 5.07 -0.57
C ASN A 53 13.23 4.79 -1.57
N VAL A 54 11.98 5.03 -1.17
CA VAL A 54 10.82 4.73 -2.02
C VAL A 54 10.75 5.62 -3.26
N CYS A 55 11.35 6.82 -3.23
CA CYS A 55 11.29 7.77 -4.34
C CYS A 55 11.82 7.17 -5.66
N ASP A 56 12.97 6.50 -5.65
CA ASP A 56 13.61 5.96 -6.86
C ASP A 56 12.81 4.82 -7.53
N TRP A 57 12.19 3.95 -6.73
CA TRP A 57 11.40 2.83 -7.28
C TRP A 57 10.02 3.30 -7.76
N LEU A 58 9.42 4.30 -7.10
CA LEU A 58 8.08 4.77 -7.43
C LEU A 58 8.00 5.81 -8.53
N GLU A 59 9.08 6.57 -8.77
CA GLU A 59 9.20 7.49 -9.90
C GLU A 59 9.26 6.75 -11.24
N ASN A 60 9.76 5.51 -11.24
CA ASN A 60 9.83 4.65 -12.42
C ASN A 60 8.54 3.83 -12.69
N LEU A 61 7.53 3.90 -11.80
CA LEU A 61 6.26 3.20 -11.99
C LEU A 61 5.25 4.11 -12.71
N GLU A 62 5.03 3.86 -13.99
CA GLU A 62 3.96 4.48 -14.78
C GLU A 62 2.63 3.72 -14.64
N GLY A 63 1.52 4.45 -14.48
CA GLY A 63 0.17 3.91 -14.62
C GLY A 63 -0.23 2.77 -13.66
N ASP A 64 -0.84 1.75 -14.24
CA ASP A 64 -1.38 0.52 -13.64
C ASP A 64 -0.32 -0.35 -12.94
N ALA A 65 0.97 -0.13 -13.20
CA ALA A 65 2.07 -0.82 -12.52
C ALA A 65 2.06 -0.63 -10.99
N TRP A 66 1.40 0.43 -10.49
CA TRP A 66 1.17 0.61 -9.05
C TRP A 66 0.27 -0.46 -8.42
N ALA A 67 -0.76 -0.89 -9.14
CA ALA A 67 -1.67 -1.93 -8.65
C ALA A 67 -0.96 -3.28 -8.57
N ASP A 68 -0.15 -3.61 -9.59
CA ASP A 68 0.66 -4.83 -9.61
C ASP A 68 1.71 -4.84 -8.49
N ALA A 69 2.40 -3.71 -8.28
CA ALA A 69 3.32 -3.52 -7.16
C ALA A 69 2.66 -3.75 -5.78
N CYS A 70 1.41 -3.32 -5.61
CA CYS A 70 0.66 -3.56 -4.38
C CYS A 70 0.32 -5.04 -4.18
N GLU A 71 -0.07 -5.74 -5.25
CA GLU A 71 -0.35 -7.18 -5.22
C GLU A 71 0.91 -8.00 -4.96
N GLU A 72 2.06 -7.60 -5.53
CA GLU A 72 3.36 -8.22 -5.24
C GLU A 72 3.77 -8.05 -3.78
N ILE A 73 3.66 -6.83 -3.23
CA ILE A 73 3.94 -6.58 -1.81
C ILE A 73 3.01 -7.41 -0.93
N ALA A 74 1.71 -7.45 -1.24
CA ALA A 74 0.76 -8.24 -0.48
C ALA A 74 1.06 -9.75 -0.54
N THR A 75 1.45 -10.25 -1.70
CA THR A 75 1.84 -11.65 -1.91
C THR A 75 3.12 -11.98 -1.15
N ALA A 76 4.13 -11.12 -1.20
CA ALA A 76 5.37 -11.27 -0.44
C ALA A 76 5.14 -11.28 1.08
N LEU A 77 4.24 -10.43 1.57
CA LEU A 77 3.86 -10.41 2.99
C LEU A 77 3.12 -11.68 3.40
N LYS A 78 2.20 -12.16 2.55
CA LYS A 78 1.48 -13.42 2.79
C LYS A 78 2.42 -14.64 2.78
N ALA A 79 3.41 -14.66 1.88
CA ALA A 79 4.45 -15.69 1.86
C ALA A 79 5.29 -15.68 3.14
N LYS A 80 5.55 -14.49 3.70
CA LYS A 80 6.27 -14.35 4.98
C LYS A 80 5.47 -14.86 6.18
N GLU A 81 4.15 -14.64 6.21
CA GLU A 81 3.27 -15.20 7.25
C GLU A 81 3.28 -16.74 7.24
N VAL A 82 3.27 -17.36 6.06
CA VAL A 82 3.30 -18.83 5.93
C VAL A 82 4.63 -19.44 6.38
N ASN A 83 5.76 -18.76 6.14
CA ASN A 83 7.08 -19.23 6.57
C ASN A 83 7.34 -19.09 8.09
N HIS A 84 6.49 -18.37 8.82
CA HIS A 84 6.61 -18.16 10.26
C HIS A 84 5.52 -18.88 11.08
N ALA A 85 4.68 -19.68 10.43
CA ALA A 85 3.64 -20.53 11.05
C ALA A 85 4.14 -21.97 11.20
#